data_AF-A0A6G1HAX4-F1
#
_entry.id   AF-A0A6G1HAX4-F1
#
_cell.length_a   1.000
_cell.length_b   1.000
_cell.length_c   1.000
_cell.angle_alpha   90.00
_cell.angle_beta   90.00
_cell.angle_gamma   90.00
#
_symmetry.space_group_name_H-M   'P 1'
#
loop_
_entity.id
_entity.type
_entity.pdbx_description
1 polymer ?
#
loop_
_entity_poly.entity_id
_entity_poly.type
_entity_poly.pdbx_seq_one_letter_code
_entity_poly.pdbx_strand_id
1 'polypeptide(L)'
;MGPLGKLHNHVVHIRRSANRTTWFRDRAGKIIPLDNSTRWNSWFTMLNVALEDRVKAALQLYVEQYRDDISEDDILTTSEWIHLPARVLDPQCRTAFTKDENEDVTVEGEKKLYVVRKFWERF
;
A
#
# COMPACT_ATOMS: atom_id res chain seq x y z
N MET A 1 7.83 8.63 -9.01
CA MET A 1 7.03 7.54 -8.43
C MET A 1 6.84 7.82 -6.95
N GLY A 2 5.60 7.96 -6.49
CA GLY A 2 5.29 8.23 -5.09
C GLY A 2 5.52 7.03 -4.14
N PRO A 3 5.56 7.24 -2.81
CA PRO A 3 5.80 6.20 -1.81
C PRO A 3 4.83 5.01 -1.88
N LEU A 4 3.56 5.28 -2.21
CA LEU A 4 2.56 4.23 -2.34
C LEU A 4 2.85 3.34 -3.57
N GLY A 5 3.31 3.93 -4.67
CA GLY A 5 3.75 3.19 -5.86
C GLY A 5 4.97 2.32 -5.57
N LYS A 6 5.96 2.85 -4.85
CA LYS A 6 7.14 2.08 -4.41
C LYS A 6 6.75 0.84 -3.58
N LEU A 7 5.81 1.02 -2.63
CA LEU A 7 5.26 -0.08 -1.85
C LEU A 7 4.60 -1.14 -2.75
N HIS A 8 3.80 -0.72 -3.74
CA HIS A 8 3.22 -1.63 -4.72
C HIS A 8 4.29 -2.44 -5.45
N ASN A 9 5.37 -1.79 -5.92
CA ASN A 9 6.46 -2.49 -6.60
C ASN A 9 7.12 -3.55 -5.70
N HIS A 10 7.33 -3.26 -4.41
CA HIS A 10 7.81 -4.28 -3.48
C HIS A 10 6.85 -5.45 -3.34
N VAL A 11 5.55 -5.20 -3.17
CA VAL A 11 4.53 -6.26 -3.04
C VAL A 11 4.46 -7.11 -4.32
N VAL A 12 4.51 -6.47 -5.50
CA VAL A 12 4.60 -7.16 -6.79
C VAL A 12 5.87 -8.00 -6.86
N HIS A 13 7.02 -7.46 -6.46
CA HIS A 13 8.30 -8.16 -6.47
C HIS A 13 8.25 -9.42 -5.60
N ILE A 14 7.74 -9.32 -4.37
CA ILE A 14 7.56 -10.46 -3.44
C ILE A 14 6.69 -11.53 -4.09
N ARG A 15 5.54 -11.13 -4.65
CA ARG A 15 4.52 -12.06 -5.18
C ARG A 15 4.91 -12.71 -6.50
N ARG A 16 5.86 -12.15 -7.24
CA ARG A 16 6.35 -12.70 -8.50
C ARG A 16 7.19 -13.97 -8.34
N SER A 17 7.61 -14.37 -7.13
CA SER A 17 8.16 -15.71 -6.93
C SER A 17 7.67 -16.39 -5.66
N ALA A 18 7.41 -17.70 -5.78
CA ALA A 18 6.95 -18.52 -4.67
C ALA A 18 7.95 -18.52 -3.50
N ASN A 19 9.26 -18.56 -3.81
CA ASN A 19 10.31 -18.53 -2.80
C ASN A 19 10.31 -17.21 -2.03
N ARG A 20 10.19 -16.07 -2.72
CA ARG A 20 10.13 -14.73 -2.09
C ARG A 20 8.86 -14.57 -1.25
N THR A 21 7.74 -15.08 -1.76
CA THR A 21 6.46 -15.09 -1.05
C THR A 21 6.55 -15.92 0.24
N THR A 22 7.11 -17.13 0.20
CA THR A 22 7.30 -17.97 1.39
C THR A 22 8.27 -17.32 2.37
N TRP A 23 9.44 -16.87 1.90
CA TRP A 23 10.43 -16.17 2.72
C TRP A 23 9.83 -15.00 3.50
N PHE A 24 8.99 -14.21 2.83
CA PHE A 24 8.31 -13.05 3.41
C PHE A 24 7.27 -13.49 4.45
N ARG A 25 6.42 -14.46 4.09
CA ARG A 25 5.37 -14.99 4.97
C ARG A 25 5.90 -15.52 6.28
N ASP A 26 7.02 -16.24 6.24
CA ASP A 26 7.62 -16.86 7.42
C ASP A 26 8.05 -15.80 8.45
N ARG A 27 8.48 -14.62 7.99
CA ARG A 27 8.91 -13.51 8.84
C ARG A 27 7.75 -12.63 9.26
N ALA A 28 6.93 -12.22 8.29
CA ALA A 28 5.79 -11.32 8.50
C ALA A 28 4.61 -12.01 9.23
N GLY A 29 4.54 -13.34 9.20
CA GLY A 29 3.40 -14.14 9.70
C GLY A 29 2.19 -14.14 8.75
N LYS A 30 2.24 -13.33 7.68
CA LYS A 30 1.21 -13.23 6.64
C LYS A 30 1.74 -12.60 5.37
N ILE A 31 0.93 -12.59 4.32
CA ILE A 31 1.23 -11.95 3.04
C ILE A 31 0.50 -10.60 2.95
N ILE A 32 1.17 -9.62 2.35
CA ILE A 32 0.53 -8.36 1.97
C ILE A 32 -0.40 -8.64 0.77
N PRO A 33 -1.70 -8.28 0.85
CA PRO A 33 -2.61 -8.43 -0.28
C PRO A 33 -2.14 -7.56 -1.43
N LEU A 34 -2.20 -8.10 -2.65
CA LEU A 34 -1.90 -7.32 -3.84
C LEU A 34 -3.05 -6.35 -4.07
N ASP A 35 -2.73 -5.07 -4.32
CA ASP A 35 -3.73 -4.12 -4.76
C ASP A 35 -4.20 -4.43 -6.20
N ASN A 36 -5.41 -4.01 -6.48
CA ASN A 36 -5.91 -3.86 -7.84
C ASN A 36 -5.81 -2.38 -8.19
N SER A 37 -5.07 -2.07 -9.25
CA SER A 37 -4.80 -0.71 -9.72
C SER A 37 -6.07 0.14 -9.93
N THR A 38 -7.24 -0.48 -10.11
CA THR A 38 -8.52 0.22 -10.31
C THR A 38 -9.37 0.40 -9.04
N ARG A 39 -8.95 -0.15 -7.89
CA ARG A 39 -9.79 -0.17 -6.67
C ARG A 39 -9.02 0.28 -5.43
N TRP A 40 -9.31 1.50 -4.97
CA TRP A 40 -8.68 2.07 -3.78
C TRP A 40 -8.83 1.22 -2.52
N ASN A 41 -9.96 0.52 -2.32
CA ASN A 41 -10.13 -0.36 -1.17
C ASN A 41 -9.01 -1.41 -1.07
N SER A 42 -8.53 -1.92 -2.21
CA SER A 42 -7.42 -2.86 -2.24
C SER A 42 -6.06 -2.20 -1.95
N TRP A 43 -5.84 -0.96 -2.39
CA TRP A 43 -4.67 -0.15 -2.00
C TRP A 43 -4.67 0.15 -0.50
N PHE A 44 -5.82 0.48 0.06
CA PHE A 44 -5.99 0.71 1.49
C PHE A 44 -5.70 -0.56 2.29
N THR A 45 -6.23 -1.72 1.88
CA THR A 45 -5.91 -2.99 2.54
C THR A 45 -4.43 -3.33 2.45
N MET A 46 -3.81 -3.14 1.27
CA MET A 46 -2.38 -3.37 1.03
C MET A 46 -1.52 -2.53 1.99
N LEU A 47 -1.83 -1.22 2.09
CA LEU A 47 -1.12 -0.32 2.99
C LEU A 47 -1.39 -0.63 4.46
N ASN A 48 -2.64 -0.88 4.84
CA ASN A 48 -3.01 -1.15 6.22
C ASN A 48 -2.27 -2.39 6.76
N VAL A 49 -2.13 -3.43 5.94
CA VAL A 49 -1.32 -4.62 6.27
C VAL A 49 0.16 -4.30 6.29
N ALA A 50 0.67 -3.54 5.31
CA ALA A 50 2.09 -3.18 5.23
C ALA A 50 2.59 -2.31 6.39
N LEU A 51 1.68 -1.53 7.02
CA LEU A 51 2.00 -0.66 8.15
C LEU A 51 2.00 -1.37 9.51
N GLU A 52 1.57 -2.63 9.59
CA GLU A 52 1.68 -3.40 10.82
C GLU A 52 3.14 -3.65 11.17
N ASP A 53 3.52 -3.44 12.43
CA ASP A 53 4.94 -3.43 12.86
C ASP A 53 5.73 -4.65 12.38
N ARG A 54 5.14 -5.85 12.52
CA ARG A 54 5.78 -7.11 12.09
C ARG A 54 5.95 -7.19 10.56
N VAL A 55 4.95 -6.72 9.81
CA VAL A 55 4.97 -6.73 8.34
C VAL A 55 5.95 -5.69 7.81
N LYS A 56 5.95 -4.49 8.40
CA LYS A 56 6.90 -3.42 8.09
C LYS A 56 8.34 -3.86 8.33
N ALA A 57 8.62 -4.46 9.49
CA ALA A 57 9.96 -4.99 9.80
C ALA A 57 10.38 -6.08 8.79
N ALA A 58 9.47 -7.00 8.45
CA ALA A 58 9.75 -8.02 7.44
C ALA A 58 9.99 -7.42 6.05
N LEU A 59 9.31 -6.34 5.69
CA LEU A 59 9.49 -5.65 4.42
C LEU A 59 10.82 -4.90 4.35
N GLN A 60 11.25 -4.29 5.45
CA GLN A 60 12.59 -3.68 5.54
C GLN A 60 13.70 -4.74 5.40
N LEU A 61 13.56 -5.88 6.09
CA LEU A 61 14.49 -7.01 5.92
C LEU A 61 14.45 -7.58 4.50
N TYR A 62 13.29 -7.62 3.86
CA TYR A 62 13.15 -8.08 2.48
C TYR A 62 13.91 -7.17 1.52
N VAL A 63 13.76 -5.86 1.66
CA VAL A 63 14.45 -4.88 0.81
C VAL A 63 15.97 -4.99 1.00
N GLU A 64 16.45 -5.17 2.23
CA GLU A 64 17.87 -5.42 2.49
C GLU A 64 18.36 -6.72 1.82
N GLN A 65 17.59 -7.81 1.95
CA GLN A 65 17.95 -9.13 1.42
C GLN A 65 17.98 -9.19 -0.12
N TYR A 66 17.11 -8.43 -0.78
CA TYR A 66 16.93 -8.43 -2.24
C TYR A 66 17.29 -7.08 -2.85
N ARG A 67 18.21 -6.34 -2.21
CA ARG A 67 18.58 -4.99 -2.63
C ARG A 67 19.05 -4.93 -4.08
N ASP A 68 19.88 -5.90 -4.49
CA ASP A 68 20.42 -5.97 -5.86
C ASP A 68 19.34 -6.26 -6.92
N ASP A 69 18.20 -6.84 -6.52
CA ASP A 69 17.08 -7.18 -7.41
C ASP A 69 15.99 -6.09 -7.45
N ILE A 70 16.07 -5.10 -6.56
CA ILE A 70 15.09 -4.01 -6.42
C ILE A 70 15.69 -2.73 -6.99
N SER A 71 14.90 -1.94 -7.72
CA SER A 71 15.36 -0.64 -8.19
C SER A 71 15.65 0.28 -7.00
N GLU A 72 16.78 1.00 -7.00
CA GLU A 72 17.09 2.00 -5.97
C GLU A 72 15.98 3.08 -5.87
N ASP A 73 15.30 3.38 -6.98
CA ASP A 73 14.16 4.30 -7.01
C ASP A 73 12.92 3.76 -6.27
N ASP A 74 12.83 2.44 -6.09
CA ASP A 74 11.72 1.79 -5.37
C ASP A 74 11.98 1.67 -3.87
N ILE A 75 13.20 1.94 -3.38
CA ILE A 75 13.50 1.84 -1.96
C ILE A 75 12.79 2.95 -1.19
N LEU A 76 11.97 2.54 -0.21
CA LEU A 76 11.30 3.45 0.71
C LEU A 76 12.26 4.00 1.76
N THR A 77 12.50 5.30 1.73
CA THR A 77 13.28 6.01 2.75
C THR A 77 12.54 6.08 4.09
N THR A 78 13.27 6.34 5.17
CA THR A 78 12.68 6.51 6.52
C THR A 78 11.61 7.60 6.56
N SER A 79 11.81 8.71 5.84
CA SER A 79 10.82 9.79 5.74
C SER A 79 9.55 9.31 5.03
N GLU A 80 9.69 8.56 3.94
CA GLU A 80 8.54 8.01 3.21
C GLU A 80 7.73 7.03 4.05
N TRP A 81 8.39 6.20 4.87
CA TRP A 81 7.73 5.34 5.85
C TRP A 81 6.94 6.09 6.92
N ILE A 82 7.37 7.30 7.29
CA ILE A 82 6.66 8.17 8.24
C ILE A 82 5.47 8.86 7.56
N HIS A 83 5.61 9.24 6.29
CA HIS A 83 4.56 9.94 5.55
C HIS A 83 3.49 9.03 4.93
N LEU A 84 3.77 7.74 4.73
CA LEU A 84 2.82 6.75 4.24
C LEU A 84 1.52 6.68 5.09
N PRO A 85 1.60 6.52 6.43
CA PRO A 85 0.41 6.54 7.29
C PRO A 85 -0.29 7.90 7.31
N ALA A 86 0.46 8.99 7.44
CA ALA A 86 -0.11 10.34 7.56
C ALA A 86 -0.94 10.75 6.33
N ARG A 87 -0.60 10.22 5.15
CA ARG A 87 -1.30 10.50 3.89
C ARG A 87 -2.54 9.65 3.66
N VAL A 88 -2.67 8.49 4.31
CA VAL A 88 -3.82 7.58 4.14
C VAL A 88 -4.75 7.56 5.34
N LEU A 89 -4.26 7.90 6.53
CA LEU A 89 -5.04 8.06 7.75
C LEU A 89 -5.67 9.45 7.88
N ASP A 90 -5.64 10.28 6.83
CA ASP A 90 -6.45 11.49 6.78
C ASP A 90 -7.91 11.10 7.07
N PRO A 91 -8.53 11.64 8.15
CA PRO A 91 -9.88 11.25 8.56
C PRO A 91 -10.92 11.44 7.46
N GLN A 92 -10.71 12.39 6.53
CA GLN A 92 -11.59 12.64 5.40
C GLN A 92 -11.51 11.49 4.38
N CYS A 93 -10.31 10.97 4.13
CA CYS A 93 -10.13 9.76 3.34
C CYS A 93 -10.79 8.56 4.04
N ARG A 94 -10.53 8.33 5.33
CA ARG A 94 -11.05 7.15 6.04
C ARG A 94 -12.58 7.08 6.12
N THR A 95 -13.25 8.20 6.40
CA THR A 95 -14.72 8.27 6.53
C THR A 95 -15.46 8.16 5.19
N ALA A 96 -14.80 8.54 4.09
CA ALA A 96 -15.31 8.33 2.76
C ALA A 96 -15.49 6.83 2.44
N PHE A 97 -14.62 5.95 2.90
CA PHE A 97 -14.64 4.52 2.53
C PHE A 97 -15.58 3.65 3.36
N THR A 98 -15.86 3.99 4.63
CA THR A 98 -16.72 3.19 5.50
C THR A 98 -18.21 3.27 5.15
N LYS A 99 -18.63 4.22 4.31
CA LYS A 99 -20.05 4.38 3.90
C LYS A 99 -20.44 3.58 2.66
N ASP A 100 -19.49 3.14 1.83
CA ASP A 100 -19.80 2.52 0.52
C ASP A 100 -20.18 1.02 0.61
N GLU A 101 -20.06 0.39 1.78
CA GLU A 101 -20.41 -1.04 1.91
C GLU A 101 -21.93 -1.29 2.00
N ASN A 102 -22.76 -0.26 2.18
CA ASN A 102 -24.22 -0.42 2.37
C ASN A 102 -25.12 0.67 1.74
N GLU A 103 -24.61 1.60 0.93
CA GLU A 103 -25.45 2.65 0.34
C GLU A 103 -25.28 2.74 -1.17
N ASP A 104 -26.43 2.80 -1.85
CA ASP A 104 -26.57 3.04 -3.28
C ASP A 104 -25.61 4.12 -3.78
N VAL A 105 -25.04 3.88 -4.96
CA VAL A 105 -24.15 4.80 -5.68
C VAL A 105 -24.88 6.12 -5.92
N THR A 106 -24.79 7.01 -4.94
CA THR A 106 -25.31 8.37 -4.99
C THR A 106 -24.13 9.32 -5.10
N VAL A 107 -24.40 10.50 -5.64
CA VAL A 107 -23.53 11.62 -6.03
C VAL A 107 -22.36 11.94 -5.06
N GLU A 108 -22.42 11.45 -3.82
CA GLU A 108 -21.35 11.48 -2.81
C GLU A 108 -20.15 10.59 -3.19
N GLY A 109 -20.37 9.42 -3.79
CA GLY A 109 -19.33 8.50 -4.25
C GLY A 109 -18.43 9.10 -5.33
N GLU A 110 -19.00 9.90 -6.23
CA GLU A 110 -18.25 10.62 -7.27
C GLU A 110 -17.36 11.73 -6.68
N LYS A 111 -17.82 12.41 -5.62
CA LYS A 111 -17.00 13.41 -4.91
C LYS A 111 -15.83 12.78 -4.16
N LYS A 112 -16.04 11.62 -3.54
CA LYS A 112 -14.96 10.84 -2.90
C LYS A 112 -13.93 10.37 -3.94
N LEU A 113 -14.40 9.85 -5.08
CA LEU A 113 -13.54 9.51 -6.22
C LEU A 113 -12.78 10.73 -6.76
N TYR A 114 -13.38 11.91 -6.78
CA TYR A 114 -12.71 13.16 -7.20
C TYR A 114 -11.61 13.58 -6.23
N VAL A 115 -11.84 13.53 -4.92
CA VAL A 115 -10.82 13.83 -3.90
C VAL A 115 -9.66 12.83 -4.00
N VAL A 116 -9.97 11.54 -4.15
CA VAL A 116 -8.97 10.48 -4.34
C VAL A 116 -8.20 10.66 -5.67
N ARG A 117 -8.87 11.07 -6.76
CA ARG A 117 -8.22 11.41 -8.05
C ARG A 117 -7.33 12.65 -7.96
N LYS A 118 -7.78 13.70 -7.29
CA LYS A 118 -6.97 14.92 -7.05
C LYS A 118 -5.77 14.64 -6.15
N PHE A 119 -5.91 13.68 -5.24
CA PHE A 119 -4.81 13.17 -4.44
C PHE A 119 -3.84 12.32 -5.29
N TRP A 120 -4.36 11.55 -6.27
CA TRP A 120 -3.59 10.77 -7.26
C TRP A 120 -2.76 11.63 -8.21
N GLU A 121 -3.27 12.77 -8.69
CA GLU A 121 -2.52 13.72 -9.54
C GLU A 121 -1.28 14.35 -8.86
N ARG A 122 -1.09 14.10 -7.56
CA ARG A 122 -0.04 14.69 -6.72
C ARG A 122 1.10 13.71 -6.38
N PHE A 123 1.12 12.51 -6.99
CA PHE A 123 2.15 11.47 -6.90
C PHE A 123 2.73 11.11 -8.27
#